data_AF-A0A497MD20-F1
#
_entry.id   AF-A0A497MD20-F1
#
_cell.length_a   1.000
_cell.length_b   1.000
_cell.length_c   1.000
_cell.angle_alpha   90.00
_cell.angle_beta   90.00
_cell.angle_gamma   90.00
#
_symmetry.space_group_name_H-M   'P 1'
#
loop_
_entity.id
_entity.type
_entity.pdbx_description
1 polymer ?
#
loop_
_entity_poly.entity_id
_entity_poly.type
_entity_poly.pdbx_seq_one_letter_code
_entity_poly.pdbx_strand_id
1 'polypeptide(L)'
;MRFRSLLAPIVLGLLFGLLSLNLWYGYFAGFILPEMYRPLHHWMYGVTLLAFGAWKSRRSYGKFLLVVGVVLLLDDLHDLLQIFNLSLSF
;
A
#
# COMPACT_ATOMS: atom_id res chain seq x y z
N MET A 1 8.48 -31.01 3.83
CA MET A 1 8.00 -29.88 4.68
C MET A 1 8.15 -28.49 3.99
N ARG A 2 7.70 -28.29 2.74
CA ARG A 2 7.80 -26.98 2.04
C ARG A 2 6.46 -26.23 1.89
N PHE A 3 5.33 -26.92 1.98
CA PHE A 3 4.01 -26.33 1.73
C PHE A 3 3.57 -25.31 2.80
N ARG A 4 3.85 -25.59 4.08
CA ARG A 4 3.59 -24.65 5.19
C ARG A 4 4.40 -23.34 5.08
N SER A 5 5.55 -23.37 4.40
CA SER A 5 6.41 -22.20 4.19
C SER A 5 5.88 -21.23 3.11
N LEU A 6 5.00 -21.69 2.20
CA LEU A 6 4.41 -20.85 1.16
C LEU A 6 3.06 -20.26 1.59
N LEU A 7 2.30 -20.97 2.44
CA LEU A 7 1.01 -20.49 2.94
C LEU A 7 1.15 -19.28 3.87
N ALA A 8 2.15 -19.28 4.75
CA ALA A 8 2.35 -18.19 5.70
C ALA A 8 2.49 -16.79 5.03
N PRO A 9 3.35 -16.57 4.02
CA PRO A 9 3.45 -15.27 3.36
C PRO A 9 2.16 -14.87 2.62
N ILE A 10 1.42 -15.83 2.04
CA ILE A 10 0.13 -15.57 1.40
C ILE A 10 -0.90 -15.09 2.42
N VAL A 11 -1.06 -15.83 3.52
CA VAL A 11 -1.99 -15.48 4.60
C VAL A 11 -1.64 -14.12 5.21
N LEU A 12 -0.35 -13.86 5.44
CA LEU A 12 0.10 -12.57 5.95
C LEU A 12 -0.19 -11.42 4.98
N GLY A 13 0.09 -11.60 3.68
CA GLY A 13 -0.26 -10.60 2.66
C GLY A 13 -1.77 -10.31 2.62
N LEU A 14 -2.60 -11.36 2.74
CA LEU A 14 -4.06 -11.25 2.75
C LEU A 14 -4.56 -10.51 4.00
N LEU A 15 -4.00 -10.81 5.17
CA LEU A 15 -4.31 -10.11 6.42
C LEU A 15 -3.91 -8.63 6.37
N PHE A 16 -2.72 -8.31 5.85
CA PHE A 16 -2.32 -6.92 5.68
C PHE A 16 -3.20 -6.18 4.67
N GLY A 17 -3.57 -6.83 3.55
CA GLY A 17 -4.49 -6.26 2.58
C GLY A 17 -5.87 -5.94 3.17
N LEU A 18 -6.43 -6.88 3.94
CA LEU A 18 -7.71 -6.67 4.65
C LEU A 18 -7.60 -5.57 5.72
N LEU A 19 -6.49 -5.52 6.46
CA LEU A 19 -6.23 -4.46 7.43
C LEU A 19 -6.16 -3.10 6.75
N SER A 20 -5.47 -3.02 5.60
CA SER A 20 -5.42 -1.81 4.79
C SER A 20 -6.81 -1.37 4.34
N LEU A 21 -7.60 -2.28 3.77
CA LEU A 21 -8.97 -1.96 3.34
C LEU A 21 -9.83 -1.49 4.51
N ASN A 22 -9.71 -2.13 5.68
CA ASN A 22 -10.45 -1.75 6.87
C ASN A 22 -10.07 -0.34 7.36
N LEU A 23 -8.77 -0.03 7.41
CA LEU A 23 -8.29 1.31 7.76
C LEU A 23 -8.74 2.36 6.74
N TRP A 24 -8.74 2.02 5.45
CA TRP A 24 -9.21 2.92 4.39
C TRP A 24 -10.68 3.26 4.56
N TYR A 25 -11.55 2.25 4.43
CA TYR A 25 -13.00 2.45 4.39
C TYR A 25 -13.59 2.74 5.76
N GLY A 26 -12.97 2.27 6.84
CA GLY A 26 -13.43 2.47 8.21
C GLY A 26 -12.98 3.80 8.84
N TYR A 27 -11.91 4.41 8.32
CA TYR A 27 -11.36 5.64 8.91
C TYR A 27 -11.04 6.71 7.87
N PHE A 28 -10.10 6.44 6.95
CA PHE A 28 -9.55 7.49 6.10
C PHE A 28 -10.53 8.04 5.06
N ALA A 29 -11.36 7.19 4.45
CA ALA A 29 -12.30 7.61 3.41
C ALA A 29 -13.24 8.72 3.93
N GLY A 30 -13.67 8.68 5.20
CA GLY A 30 -14.59 9.68 5.75
C GLY A 30 -14.05 11.12 5.85
N PHE A 31 -12.73 11.32 5.74
CA PHE A 31 -12.09 12.63 5.92
C PHE A 31 -11.43 13.19 4.66
N ILE A 32 -11.49 12.43 3.55
CA ILE A 32 -10.70 12.70 2.36
C ILE A 32 -11.63 13.11 1.22
N LEU A 33 -11.14 13.96 0.31
CA LEU A 33 -11.89 14.33 -0.88
C LEU A 33 -12.03 13.12 -1.81
N PRO A 34 -13.19 12.89 -2.45
CA PRO A 34 -13.41 11.75 -3.34
C PRO A 34 -12.34 11.61 -4.44
N GLU A 35 -11.84 12.74 -4.94
CA GLU A 35 -10.78 12.82 -5.96
C GLU A 35 -9.46 12.20 -5.47
N MET A 36 -9.15 12.32 -4.18
CA MET A 36 -7.96 11.77 -3.56
C MET A 36 -8.11 10.28 -3.16
N TYR A 37 -9.31 9.69 -3.31
CA TYR A 37 -9.53 8.32 -2.85
C TYR A 37 -8.69 7.30 -3.58
N ARG A 38 -8.64 7.39 -4.92
CA ARG A 38 -7.93 6.42 -5.75
C ARG A 38 -6.43 6.35 -5.41
N PRO A 39 -5.65 7.45 -5.45
CA PRO A 39 -4.22 7.38 -5.17
C PRO A 39 -3.92 6.99 -3.73
N LEU A 40 -4.71 7.47 -2.75
CA LEU A 40 -4.47 7.13 -1.35
C LEU A 40 -4.85 5.69 -1.00
N HIS A 41 -5.93 5.16 -1.56
CA HIS A 41 -6.27 3.75 -1.44
C HIS A 41 -5.17 2.85 -2.05
N HIS A 42 -4.57 3.29 -3.16
CA HIS A 42 -3.52 2.55 -3.84
C HIS A 42 -2.18 2.61 -3.07
N TRP A 43 -1.87 3.75 -2.42
CA TRP A 43 -0.78 3.89 -1.45
C TRP A 43 -0.84 2.87 -0.32
N MET A 44 -2.02 2.46 0.11
CA MET A 44 -2.17 1.48 1.20
C MET A 44 -1.65 0.09 0.82
N TYR A 45 -1.64 -0.25 -0.48
CA TYR A 45 -0.94 -1.42 -0.97
C TYR A 45 0.58 -1.22 -0.94
N GLY A 46 1.06 -0.05 -1.37
CA GLY A 46 2.48 0.33 -1.27
C GLY A 46 3.01 0.22 0.16
N VAL A 47 2.32 0.81 1.14
CA VAL A 47 2.66 0.73 2.58
C VAL A 47 2.67 -0.71 3.08
N THR A 48 1.70 -1.52 2.66
CA THR A 48 1.64 -2.94 3.02
C THR A 48 2.86 -3.71 2.50
N LEU A 49 3.24 -3.48 1.25
CA LEU A 49 4.41 -4.11 0.65
C LEU A 49 5.71 -3.66 1.33
N LEU A 50 5.80 -2.39 1.73
CA LEU A 50 6.93 -1.89 2.51
C LEU A 50 7.02 -2.56 3.89
N ALA A 51 5.92 -2.64 4.63
CA ALA A 51 5.88 -3.27 5.95
C ALA A 51 6.26 -4.75 5.87
N PHE A 52 5.69 -5.48 4.90
CA PHE A 52 5.98 -6.89 4.70
C PHE A 52 7.41 -7.12 4.17
N GLY A 53 7.87 -6.28 3.25
CA GLY A 53 9.22 -6.28 2.72
C GLY A 53 10.27 -6.02 3.80
N ALA A 54 10.04 -5.05 4.69
CA ALA A 54 10.91 -4.74 5.82
C ALA A 54 11.01 -5.94 6.80
N TRP A 55 9.87 -6.56 7.13
CA TRP A 55 9.83 -7.74 7.99
C TRP A 55 10.58 -8.94 7.38
N LYS A 56 10.59 -9.06 6.04
CA LYS A 56 11.27 -10.13 5.31
C LYS A 56 12.54 -9.68 4.59
N SER A 57 13.15 -8.57 5.00
CA SER A 57 14.31 -7.93 4.34
C SER A 57 15.52 -8.85 4.16
N ARG A 58 15.67 -9.86 5.03
CA ARG A 58 16.71 -10.90 4.93
C ARG A 58 16.50 -11.89 3.77
N ARG A 59 15.35 -11.87 3.10
CA ARG A 59 15.00 -12.73 1.95
C ARG A 59 14.95 -11.89 0.68
N SER A 60 15.32 -12.48 -0.46
CA SER A 60 15.31 -11.79 -1.75
C SER A 60 13.94 -11.24 -2.12
N TYR A 61 12.86 -11.98 -1.82
CA TYR A 61 11.50 -11.49 -2.04
C TYR A 61 11.14 -10.29 -1.15
N GLY A 62 11.70 -10.19 0.06
CA GLY A 62 11.48 -9.02 0.94
C GLY A 62 12.06 -7.76 0.33
N LYS A 63 13.26 -7.84 -0.25
CA LYS A 63 13.88 -6.71 -0.97
C LYS A 63 13.08 -6.32 -2.21
N PHE A 64 12.58 -7.31 -2.96
CA PHE A 64 11.69 -7.06 -4.09
C PHE A 64 10.42 -6.32 -3.66
N LEU A 65 9.77 -6.77 -2.58
CA LEU A 65 8.57 -6.12 -2.06
C LEU A 65 8.83 -4.68 -1.60
N LEU A 66 9.99 -4.40 -1.01
CA LEU A 66 10.40 -3.03 -0.67
C LEU A 66 10.47 -2.16 -1.92
N VAL A 67 11.13 -2.64 -2.98
CA VAL A 67 11.25 -1.89 -4.24
C VAL A 67 9.88 -1.63 -4.86
N VAL A 68 9.04 -2.67 -4.97
CA VAL A 68 7.68 -2.52 -5.52
C VAL A 68 6.83 -1.57 -4.67
N GLY A 69 6.93 -1.66 -3.34
CA GLY A 69 6.24 -0.76 -2.43
C GLY A 69 6.63 0.70 -2.65
N VAL A 70 7.93 0.99 -2.81
CA VAL A 70 8.40 2.35 -3.14
C VAL A 70 7.89 2.81 -4.50
N VAL A 71 7.95 1.96 -5.52
CA VAL A 71 7.46 2.32 -6.87
C VAL A 71 5.98 2.70 -6.83
N LEU A 72 5.13 1.90 -6.16
CA LEU A 72 3.70 2.22 -6.04
C LEU A 72 3.48 3.54 -5.29
N LEU A 73 4.23 3.80 -4.21
CA LEU A 73 4.10 5.07 -3.50
C LEU A 73 4.52 6.26 -4.38
N LEU A 74 5.57 6.12 -5.18
CA LEU A 74 6.02 7.21 -6.06
C LEU A 74 5.10 7.44 -7.25
N ASP A 75 4.51 6.38 -7.80
CA ASP A 75 3.55 6.45 -8.91
C ASP A 75 2.33 7.29 -8.50
N ASP A 76 1.69 6.91 -7.38
CA ASP A 76 0.50 7.63 -6.89
C ASP A 76 0.84 9.00 -6.23
N LEU A 77 2.12 9.26 -5.89
CA LEU A 77 2.55 10.59 -5.40
C LEU A 77 2.38 11.65 -6.49
N HIS A 78 2.65 11.30 -7.74
CA HIS A 78 2.46 12.20 -8.87
C HIS A 78 0.98 12.59 -9.02
N ASP A 79 0.09 11.60 -8.99
CA ASP A 79 -1.35 11.80 -9.06
C ASP A 79 -1.86 12.68 -7.91
N LEU A 80 -1.37 12.45 -6.68
CA LEU A 80 -1.72 13.26 -5.50
C LEU A 80 -1.29 14.72 -5.64
N LEU A 81 -0.07 14.98 -6.11
CA LEU A 81 0.44 16.33 -6.31
C LEU A 81 -0.38 17.07 -7.38
N GLN A 82 -0.81 16.37 -8.44
CA GLN A 82 -1.65 16.95 -9.48
C GLN A 82 -3.04 17.32 -8.95
N ILE A 83 -3.70 16.42 -8.20
CA ILE A 83 -5.01 16.70 -7.57
C ILE A 83 -4.90 17.85 -6.58
N PHE A 84 -3.85 17.87 -5.75
CA PHE A 84 -3.63 18.93 -4.78
C PHE A 84 -3.44 20.30 -5.46
N ASN A 85 -2.63 20.36 -6.53
CA ASN A 85 -2.41 21.59 -7.27
C ASN A 85 -3.71 22.10 -7.94
N LEU A 86 -4.54 21.20 -8.46
CA LEU A 86 -5.87 21.56 -8.98
C LEU A 86 -6.77 22.11 -7.88
N SER A 87 -6.81 21.47 -6.70
CA SER A 87 -7.67 21.91 -5.59
C SER A 87 -7.30 23.27 -5.01
N LEU A 88 -6.04 23.71 -5.14
CA LEU A 88 -5.57 25.04 -4.71
C LEU A 88 -5.76 26.12 -5.78
N SER A 89 -6.08 25.74 -7.03
CA SER A 89 -6.25 26.67 -8.14
C SER A 89 -7.69 27.23 -8.27
N PHE A 90 -8.59 26.78 -7.40
CA PHE A 90 -9.96 27.28 -7.21
C PHE A 90 -10.09 28.07 -5.91
#